data_AF-A0A6A4G6I0-F1
#
_entry.id   AF-A0A6A4G6I0-F1
#
_cell.length_a   1.000
_cell.length_b   1.000
_cell.length_c   1.000
_cell.angle_alpha   90.00
_cell.angle_beta   90.00
_cell.angle_gamma   90.00
#
_symmetry.space_group_name_H-M   'P 1'
#
loop_
_entity.id
_entity.type
_entity.pdbx_description
1 polymer ?
#
loop_
_entity_poly.entity_id
_entity_poly.type
_entity_poly.pdbx_seq_one_letter_code
_entity_poly.pdbx_strand_id
1 'polypeptide(L)'
;MDAAIAKPKRRSYTIKEKLAIIGEYEEGVTGSGFHALGIKHGVAPGTLRGWRKDRLKLLEASKDRQIATRTARRLGGGGRGPKYGEVEERLHAWVLDRNAKDLRVKDSYIRL
;
A
#
# COMPACT_ATOMS: atom_id res chain seq x y z
N MET A 1 16.44 4.96 -37.87
CA MET A 1 16.46 3.84 -36.90
C MET A 1 16.10 4.44 -35.55
N ASP A 2 14.83 4.73 -35.33
CA ASP A 2 14.37 5.36 -34.10
C ASP A 2 14.12 4.29 -33.04
N ALA A 3 15.10 4.10 -32.17
CA ALA A 3 14.95 3.27 -30.99
C ALA A 3 13.93 3.96 -30.06
N ALA A 4 12.69 3.47 -30.07
CA ALA A 4 11.68 3.89 -29.11
C ALA A 4 12.22 3.67 -27.69
N ILE A 5 12.53 4.76 -26.99
CA ILE A 5 12.92 4.73 -25.58
C ILE A 5 11.75 4.13 -24.81
N ALA A 6 11.88 2.87 -24.41
CA ALA A 6 10.86 2.18 -23.63
C ALA A 6 10.58 2.97 -22.35
N LYS A 7 9.32 3.36 -22.12
CA LYS A 7 8.93 4.07 -20.89
C LYS A 7 9.38 3.26 -19.67
N PRO A 8 10.04 3.88 -18.68
CA PRO A 8 10.50 3.17 -17.49
C PRO A 8 9.36 2.39 -16.85
N LYS A 9 9.57 1.09 -16.62
CA LYS A 9 8.61 0.22 -15.94
C LYS A 9 8.33 0.82 -14.55
N ARG A 10 7.07 1.18 -14.30
CA ARG A 10 6.66 1.80 -13.02
C ARG A 10 7.09 0.89 -11.86
N ARG A 11 8.01 1.37 -11.01
CA ARG A 11 8.38 0.69 -9.77
C ARG A 11 7.21 0.76 -8.78
N SER A 12 6.89 -0.39 -8.20
CA SER A 12 5.85 -0.51 -7.18
C SER A 12 6.51 -0.75 -5.83
N TYR A 13 6.20 0.08 -4.84
CA TYR A 13 6.77 0.02 -3.49
C TYR A 13 5.76 -0.58 -2.51
N THR A 14 6.22 -1.49 -1.65
CA THR A 14 5.42 -2.05 -0.54
C THR A 14 5.18 -0.99 0.55
N ILE A 15 4.16 -1.18 1.40
CA ILE A 15 3.93 -0.25 2.53
C ILE A 15 5.16 -0.19 3.44
N LYS A 16 5.81 -1.32 3.70
CA LYS A 16 7.05 -1.38 4.50
C LYS A 16 8.20 -0.64 3.84
N GLU A 17 8.41 -0.81 2.53
CA GLU A 17 9.43 -0.05 1.78
C GLU A 17 9.16 1.46 1.85
N LYS A 18 7.91 1.89 1.67
CA LYS A 18 7.53 3.30 1.80
C LYS A 18 7.86 3.83 3.19
N LEU A 19 7.52 3.09 4.24
CA LEU A 19 7.81 3.45 5.64
C LEU A 19 9.30 3.52 5.93
N ALA A 20 10.10 2.57 5.42
CA ALA A 20 11.55 2.59 5.55
C ALA A 20 12.17 3.82 4.86
N ILE A 21 11.79 4.08 3.60
CA ILE A 21 12.32 5.19 2.81
C ILE A 21 11.99 6.55 3.45
N ILE A 22 10.75 6.76 3.92
CA ILE A 22 10.40 8.02 4.62
C ILE A 22 10.96 8.11 6.03
N GLY A 23 11.39 6.98 6.61
CA GLY A 23 12.06 6.90 7.90
C GLY A 23 13.50 7.42 7.84
N GLU A 24 14.16 7.32 6.69
CA GLU A 24 15.49 7.90 6.44
C GLU A 24 15.46 9.44 6.29
N TYR A 25 14.27 10.05 6.20
CA TYR A 25 14.15 11.51 6.11
C TYR A 25 14.32 12.16 7.48
N GLU A 26 15.26 13.10 7.54
CA GLU A 26 15.48 14.00 8.67
C GLU A 26 15.41 15.45 8.17
N GLU A 27 14.70 16.30 8.91
CA GLU A 27 14.54 17.70 8.56
C GLU A 27 15.80 18.48 8.92
N GLY A 28 16.31 19.29 7.98
CA GLY A 28 17.50 20.12 8.19
C GLY A 28 18.84 19.38 8.09
N VAL A 29 18.85 18.08 7.83
CA VAL A 29 20.09 17.30 7.67
C VAL A 29 20.48 17.19 6.19
N THR A 30 21.73 17.55 5.90
CA THR A 30 22.28 17.46 4.54
C THR A 30 22.35 16.00 4.09
N GLY A 31 21.75 15.69 2.94
CA GLY A 31 21.76 14.33 2.37
C GLY A 31 20.58 13.44 2.76
N SER A 32 19.70 13.87 3.67
CA SER A 32 18.47 13.15 4.05
C SER A 32 17.18 13.84 3.57
N GLY A 33 17.29 14.98 2.90
CA GLY A 33 16.14 15.65 2.27
C GLY A 33 15.50 14.83 1.14
N PHE A 34 14.26 15.16 0.78
CA PHE A 34 13.50 14.42 -0.25
C PHE A 34 14.18 14.33 -1.61
N HIS A 35 15.04 15.29 -1.96
CA HIS A 35 15.79 15.23 -3.21
C HIS A 35 16.89 14.16 -3.17
N ALA A 36 17.68 14.12 -2.10
CA ALA A 36 18.72 13.12 -1.88
C ALA A 36 18.11 11.70 -1.75
N LEU A 37 17.03 11.57 -0.97
CA LEU A 37 16.30 10.29 -0.85
C LEU A 37 15.69 9.85 -2.18
N GLY A 38 15.20 10.79 -2.98
CA GLY A 38 14.64 10.48 -4.29
C GLY A 38 15.67 9.90 -5.25
N ILE A 39 16.89 10.44 -5.25
CA ILE A 39 18.03 9.90 -6.01
C ILE A 39 18.41 8.52 -5.47
N LYS A 40 18.58 8.38 -4.16
CA LYS A 40 19.01 7.12 -3.51
C LYS A 40 18.05 5.95 -3.81
N HIS A 41 16.74 6.20 -3.72
CA HIS A 41 15.72 5.15 -3.82
C HIS A 41 15.03 5.08 -5.19
N GLY A 42 15.35 5.99 -6.11
CA GLY A 42 14.70 6.08 -7.42
C GLY A 42 13.21 6.45 -7.31
N VAL A 43 12.89 7.41 -6.44
CA VAL A 43 11.52 7.89 -6.17
C VAL A 43 11.44 9.39 -6.42
N ALA A 44 10.39 9.85 -7.10
CA ALA A 44 10.20 11.27 -7.31
C ALA A 44 9.98 12.00 -5.96
N PRO A 45 10.59 13.19 -5.71
CA PRO A 45 10.43 13.91 -4.46
C PRO A 45 8.97 14.23 -4.10
N GLY A 46 8.12 14.47 -5.12
CA GLY A 46 6.67 14.66 -4.92
C GLY A 46 5.98 13.40 -4.35
N THR A 47 6.40 12.22 -4.77
CA THR A 47 5.89 10.95 -4.24
C THR A 47 6.32 10.73 -2.79
N LEU A 48 7.57 11.06 -2.44
CA LEU A 48 8.06 10.99 -1.07
C LEU A 48 7.30 11.94 -0.14
N ARG A 49 7.01 13.18 -0.59
CA ARG A 49 6.14 14.11 0.14
C ARG A 49 4.74 13.55 0.37
N GLY A 50 4.15 12.92 -0.64
CA GLY A 50 2.87 12.24 -0.53
C GLY A 50 2.88 11.13 0.54
N TRP A 51 3.88 10.25 0.52
CA TRP A 51 4.02 9.19 1.53
C TRP A 51 4.26 9.74 2.93
N ARG A 52 5.02 10.84 3.06
CA ARG A 52 5.22 11.52 4.35
C ARG A 52 3.90 12.07 4.91
N LYS A 53 3.07 12.68 4.05
CA LYS A 53 1.72 13.17 4.43
C LYS A 53 0.81 12.03 4.91
N ASP A 54 0.86 10.89 4.23
CA ASP A 54 0.07 9.70 4.59
C ASP A 54 0.78 8.76 5.58
N ARG A 55 1.83 9.20 6.28
CA ARG A 55 2.66 8.35 7.15
C ARG A 55 1.83 7.61 8.21
N LEU A 56 0.87 8.27 8.84
CA LEU A 56 -0.01 7.63 9.83
C LEU A 56 -0.86 6.53 9.22
N LYS A 57 -1.42 6.76 8.02
CA LYS A 57 -2.19 5.75 7.28
C LYS A 57 -1.32 4.56 6.86
N LEU A 58 -0.07 4.82 6.47
CA LEU A 58 0.90 3.76 6.14
C LEU A 58 1.25 2.92 7.37
N LEU A 59 1.42 3.53 8.54
CA LEU A 59 1.66 2.82 9.79
C LEU A 59 0.46 1.96 10.18
N GLU A 60 -0.76 2.50 10.10
CA GLU A 60 -1.97 1.76 10.41
C GLU A 60 -2.19 0.58 9.46
N ALA A 61 -2.04 0.82 8.15
CA ALA A 61 -2.11 -0.23 7.14
C ALA A 61 -1.00 -1.28 7.28
N SER A 62 0.13 -0.96 7.93
CA SER A 62 1.19 -1.93 8.20
C SER A 62 0.86 -2.88 9.36
N LYS A 63 -0.08 -2.53 10.25
CA LYS A 63 -0.51 -3.37 11.37
C LYS A 63 -1.56 -4.40 10.98
N ASP A 64 -2.38 -4.08 9.97
CA ASP A 64 -3.43 -4.97 9.50
C ASP A 64 -2.82 -6.25 8.89
N ARG A 65 -3.13 -7.42 9.46
CA ARG A 65 -2.52 -8.71 9.10
C ARG A 65 -2.82 -9.13 7.66
N GLN A 66 -3.94 -8.69 7.08
CA GLN A 66 -4.28 -8.97 5.69
C GLN A 66 -3.43 -8.14 4.71
N ILE A 67 -3.14 -6.89 5.08
CA ILE A 67 -2.28 -5.95 4.34
C ILE A 67 -0.80 -6.20 4.65
N ALA A 68 -0.45 -6.75 5.81
CA ALA A 68 0.92 -7.04 6.23
C ALA A 68 1.58 -8.20 5.45
N THR A 69 0.84 -8.86 4.55
CA THR A 69 1.45 -9.76 3.57
C THR A 69 2.49 -8.96 2.76
N ARG A 70 3.67 -9.57 2.53
CA ARG A 70 4.84 -9.01 1.81
C ARG A 70 4.54 -8.40 0.42
N THR A 71 3.29 -8.47 -0.03
CA THR A 71 2.74 -8.11 -1.32
C THR A 71 1.87 -6.85 -1.32
N ALA A 72 1.48 -6.28 -0.17
CA ALA A 72 0.65 -5.08 -0.18
C ALA A 72 1.45 -3.82 -0.54
N ARG A 73 1.16 -3.31 -1.74
CA ARG A 73 1.83 -2.16 -2.36
C ARG A 73 0.99 -0.88 -2.33
N ARG A 74 -0.25 -0.94 -1.85
CA ARG A 74 -1.22 0.16 -1.84
C ARG A 74 -1.80 0.36 -0.44
N LEU A 75 -1.97 1.62 -0.05
CA LEU A 75 -2.87 1.97 1.06
C LEU A 75 -4.28 1.48 0.71
N GLY A 76 -5.05 1.02 1.70
CA GLY A 76 -6.47 0.75 1.52
C GLY A 76 -7.15 1.95 0.84
N GLY A 77 -7.95 1.70 -0.19
CA GLY A 77 -8.59 2.74 -1.01
C GLY A 77 -7.77 3.30 -2.18
N GLY A 78 -6.50 2.87 -2.37
CA GLY A 78 -5.65 3.27 -3.51
C GLY A 78 -6.00 2.62 -4.86
N GLY A 79 -7.25 2.21 -5.05
CA GLY A 79 -7.77 1.51 -6.22
C GLY A 79 -9.22 1.88 -6.46
N ARG A 80 -9.91 1.17 -7.37
CA ARG A 80 -11.36 1.31 -7.50
C ARG A 80 -11.97 0.87 -6.17
N GLY A 81 -12.70 1.77 -5.51
CA GLY A 81 -13.37 1.44 -4.26
C GLY A 81 -14.37 0.30 -4.44
N PRO A 82 -14.81 -0.31 -3.32
CA PRO A 82 -15.94 -1.24 -3.31
C PRO A 82 -17.09 -0.67 -4.12
N LYS A 83 -17.63 -1.44 -5.07
CA LYS A 83 -18.86 -1.03 -5.76
C LYS A 83 -20.04 -1.01 -4.78
N TYR A 84 -19.98 -1.86 -3.76
CA TYR A 84 -21.01 -2.05 -2.75
C TYR A 84 -20.38 -2.13 -1.36
N GLY A 85 -19.95 -0.99 -0.81
CA GLY A 85 -19.22 -0.94 0.48
C GLY A 85 -19.96 -1.61 1.64
N GLU A 86 -21.25 -1.32 1.80
CA GLU A 86 -22.08 -1.93 2.85
C GLU A 86 -22.16 -3.45 2.73
N VAL A 87 -22.25 -3.97 1.49
CA VAL A 87 -22.31 -5.42 1.24
C VAL A 87 -20.98 -6.07 1.59
N GLU A 88 -19.86 -5.44 1.23
CA GLU A 88 -18.52 -5.93 1.58
C GLU A 88 -18.29 -5.92 3.10
N GLU A 89 -18.76 -4.89 3.83
CA GLU A 89 -18.70 -4.83 5.30
C GLU A 89 -19.53 -5.94 5.95
N ARG A 90 -20.77 -6.13 5.50
CA ARG A 90 -21.66 -7.20 6.01
C ARG A 90 -21.10 -8.59 5.70
N LEU A 91 -20.56 -8.79 4.50
CA LEU A 91 -19.92 -10.05 4.11
C LEU A 91 -18.68 -10.32 4.98
N HIS A 92 -17.87 -9.30 5.24
CA HIS A 92 -16.70 -9.43 6.10
C HIS A 92 -17.09 -9.83 7.53
N ALA A 93 -18.08 -9.16 8.12
CA ALA A 93 -18.59 -9.52 9.45
C ALA A 93 -19.12 -10.97 9.50
N TRP A 94 -19.85 -11.40 8.47
CA TRP A 94 -20.33 -12.77 8.36
C TRP A 94 -19.20 -13.79 8.24
N VAL A 95 -18.17 -13.52 7.42
CA VAL A 95 -16.99 -14.40 7.30
C VAL A 95 -16.27 -14.56 8.64
N LEU A 96 -16.14 -13.48 9.42
CA LEU A 96 -15.53 -13.53 10.75
C LEU A 96 -16.35 -14.41 11.71
N ASP A 97 -17.68 -14.28 11.73
CA ASP A 97 -18.56 -15.13 12.54
C ASP A 97 -18.45 -16.62 12.15
N ARG A 98 -18.36 -16.93 10.85
CA ARG A 98 -18.18 -18.30 10.36
C ARG A 98 -16.82 -18.88 10.74
N ASN A 99 -15.75 -18.10 10.60
CA ASN A 99 -14.41 -18.53 11.00
C ASN A 99 -14.29 -18.73 12.52
N ALA A 100 -15.00 -17.93 13.34
CA ALA A 100 -15.08 -18.14 14.79
C ALA A 100 -15.74 -19.48 15.16
N LYS A 101 -16.57 -20.03 14.26
CA LYS A 101 -17.19 -21.35 14.38
C LYS A 101 -16.37 -22.46 13.71
N ASP A 102 -15.12 -22.16 13.34
CA ASP A 102 -14.20 -23.04 12.60
C ASP A 102 -14.73 -23.47 11.21
N LEU A 103 -15.69 -22.72 10.68
CA LEU A 103 -16.30 -22.95 9.37
C LEU A 103 -15.62 -22.05 8.34
N ARG A 104 -14.54 -22.56 7.74
CA ARG A 104 -13.79 -21.83 6.71
C ARG A 104 -14.68 -21.52 5.50
N VAL A 105 -14.91 -20.23 5.27
CA VAL A 105 -15.62 -19.75 4.08
C VAL A 105 -14.68 -19.73 2.87
N LYS A 106 -15.09 -20.38 1.77
CA LYS A 106 -14.43 -20.31 0.47
C LYS A 106 -15.22 -19.42 -0.47
N ASP A 107 -14.51 -18.79 -1.41
CA ASP A 107 -15.11 -17.96 -2.47
C ASP A 107 -16.20 -18.66 -3.26
N SER A 108 -16.08 -19.99 -3.45
CA SER A 108 -17.11 -20.80 -4.12
C SER A 108 -18.48 -20.76 -3.43
N TYR A 109 -18.53 -20.43 -2.13
CA TYR A 109 -19.75 -20.36 -1.34
C TYR A 109 -20.42 -18.98 -1.39
N ILE A 110 -19.74 -17.97 -1.95
CA ILE A 110 -20.18 -16.56 -1.99
C ILE A 110 -20.70 -16.20 -3.39
N ARG A 111 -20.87 -17.18 -4.29
CA ARG A 111 -21.33 -16.93 -5.66
C ARG A 111 -22.76 -16.38 -5.67
N LEU A 112 -22.93 -15.25 -6.35
CA LEU A 112 -24.20 -14.70 -6.84
C LEU A 112 -24.89 -15.68 -7.80
#